data_AF-A0A965E1A5-F1
#
_entry.id   AF-A0A965E1A5-F1
#
_cell.length_a   1.000
_cell.length_b   1.000
_cell.length_c   1.000
_cell.angle_alpha   90.00
_cell.angle_beta   90.00
_cell.angle_gamma   90.00
#
_symmetry.space_group_name_H-M   'P 1'
#
loop_
_entity.id
_entity.type
_entity.pdbx_description
1 polymer ?
#
loop_
_entity_poly.entity_id
_entity_poly.type
_entity_poly.pdbx_seq_one_letter_code
_entity_poly.pdbx_strand_id
1 'polypeptide(L)'
;MATKYEIALEKVRNGLQPELAAAELVDSMTLDEKVHCLDGAVPFWVGIKDITTGGYHSRPFRAAKVERLGIPGFHFSDGPRGVVVGEATAFPVSMARGATFDPELEVRVG
;
A
#
# COMPACT_ATOMS: atom_id res chain seq x y z
N MET A 1 -20.89 -15.82 -4.27
CA MET A 1 -20.52 -15.36 -5.62
C MET A 1 -19.18 -14.65 -5.52
N ALA A 2 -18.31 -14.77 -6.51
CA ALA A 2 -17.03 -14.04 -6.54
C ALA A 2 -17.28 -12.53 -6.62
N THR A 3 -16.48 -11.75 -5.90
CA THR A 3 -16.49 -10.29 -5.91
C THR A 3 -15.92 -9.75 -7.23
N LYS A 4 -16.20 -8.47 -7.56
CA LYS A 4 -15.61 -7.84 -8.75
C LYS A 4 -14.08 -7.83 -8.69
N TYR A 5 -13.51 -7.65 -7.49
CA TYR A 5 -12.07 -7.71 -7.27
C TYR A 5 -11.48 -9.09 -7.56
N GLU A 6 -12.10 -10.17 -7.07
CA GLU A 6 -11.64 -11.55 -7.34
C GLU A 6 -11.68 -11.89 -8.82
N ILE A 7 -12.73 -11.45 -9.53
CA ILE A 7 -12.83 -11.59 -10.99
C ILE A 7 -11.72 -10.81 -11.70
N ALA A 8 -11.44 -9.58 -11.28
CA ALA A 8 -10.37 -8.77 -11.85
C ALA A 8 -8.98 -9.41 -11.63
N LEU A 9 -8.73 -9.98 -10.44
CA LEU A 9 -7.50 -10.73 -10.15
C LEU A 9 -7.33 -11.94 -11.07
N GLU A 10 -8.40 -12.68 -11.34
CA GLU A 10 -8.36 -13.82 -12.26
C GLU A 10 -8.04 -13.38 -13.70
N LYS A 11 -8.65 -12.28 -14.17
CA LYS A 11 -8.33 -11.71 -15.49
C LYS A 11 -6.85 -11.34 -15.61
N VAL A 12 -6.27 -10.69 -14.60
CA VAL A 12 -4.85 -10.31 -14.59
C VAL A 12 -3.94 -11.53 -14.58
N ARG A 13 -4.27 -12.56 -13.77
CA ARG A 13 -3.54 -13.84 -13.77
C ARG A 13 -3.57 -14.53 -15.14
N ASN A 14 -4.63 -14.32 -15.91
CA ASN A 14 -4.81 -14.83 -17.27
C ASN A 14 -4.27 -13.88 -18.36
N GLY A 15 -3.50 -12.86 -18.01
CA GLY A 15 -2.76 -12.02 -18.95
C GLY A 15 -3.40 -10.68 -19.32
N LEU A 16 -4.54 -10.30 -18.71
CA LEU A 16 -5.04 -8.94 -18.84
C LEU A 16 -4.09 -7.95 -18.18
N GLN A 17 -3.84 -6.81 -18.84
CA GLN A 17 -3.04 -5.74 -18.26
C GLN A 17 -3.70 -5.20 -16.97
N PRO A 18 -2.96 -5.06 -15.85
CA PRO A 18 -3.52 -4.58 -14.58
C PRO A 18 -4.25 -3.24 -14.68
N GLU A 19 -3.80 -2.35 -15.56
CA GLU A 19 -4.37 -1.02 -15.77
C GLU A 19 -5.81 -1.11 -16.30
N LEU A 20 -6.07 -2.07 -17.19
CA LEU A 20 -7.42 -2.32 -17.72
C LEU A 20 -8.34 -2.90 -16.65
N ALA A 21 -7.84 -3.88 -15.87
CA ALA A 21 -8.59 -4.46 -14.76
C ALA A 21 -8.90 -3.41 -13.67
N ALA A 22 -7.94 -2.54 -13.37
CA ALA A 22 -8.12 -1.44 -12.42
C ALA A 22 -9.15 -0.41 -12.93
N ALA A 23 -9.10 -0.05 -14.21
CA ALA A 23 -10.07 0.86 -14.82
C ALA A 23 -11.51 0.32 -14.73
N GLU A 24 -11.74 -0.97 -14.99
CA GLU A 24 -13.05 -1.62 -14.82
C GLU A 24 -13.56 -1.56 -13.36
N LEU A 25 -12.66 -1.74 -12.38
CA LEU A 25 -12.99 -1.64 -10.96
C LEU A 25 -13.36 -0.21 -10.58
N VAL A 26 -12.58 0.77 -11.02
CA VAL A 26 -12.84 2.20 -10.77
C VAL A 26 -14.15 2.63 -11.44
N ASP A 27 -14.42 2.18 -12.66
CA ASP A 27 -15.69 2.47 -13.33
C ASP A 27 -16.89 1.89 -12.57
N SER A 28 -16.68 0.75 -11.92
CA SER A 28 -17.68 0.11 -11.07
C SER A 28 -17.90 0.77 -9.71
N MET A 29 -17.09 1.77 -9.31
CA MET A 29 -17.20 2.48 -8.04
C MET A 29 -18.23 3.60 -8.07
N THR A 30 -18.89 3.85 -6.94
CA THR A 30 -19.63 5.09 -6.72
C THR A 30 -18.68 6.29 -6.60
N LEU A 31 -19.21 7.51 -6.69
CA LEU A 31 -18.40 8.71 -6.44
C LEU A 31 -17.79 8.70 -5.03
N ASP A 32 -18.58 8.33 -4.02
CA ASP A 32 -18.11 8.27 -2.63
C ASP A 32 -16.97 7.25 -2.45
N GLU A 33 -17.07 6.07 -3.08
CA GLU A 33 -16.01 5.06 -3.05
C GLU A 33 -14.73 5.57 -3.74
N LYS A 34 -14.85 6.31 -4.85
CA LYS A 34 -13.71 6.93 -5.54
C LYS A 34 -13.03 7.97 -4.66
N VAL A 35 -13.81 8.88 -4.06
CA VAL A 35 -13.29 9.93 -3.17
C VAL A 35 -12.60 9.31 -1.96
N HIS A 36 -13.18 8.26 -1.37
CA HIS A 36 -12.57 7.56 -0.24
C HIS A 36 -11.25 6.84 -0.59
N CYS A 37 -11.03 6.51 -1.87
CA CYS A 37 -9.74 5.97 -2.30
C CYS A 37 -8.64 7.03 -2.40
N LEU A 38 -8.97 8.32 -2.29
CA LEU A 38 -8.02 9.43 -2.38
C LEU A 38 -7.50 9.89 -1.01
N ASP A 39 -8.02 9.35 0.10
CA ASP A 39 -7.56 9.66 1.45
C ASP A 39 -7.27 8.40 2.30
N GLY A 40 -6.61 8.63 3.44
CA GLY A 40 -6.32 7.57 4.40
C GLY A 40 -7.57 7.16 5.17
N ALA A 41 -7.64 5.89 5.57
CA ALA A 41 -8.80 5.33 6.29
C ALA A 41 -9.01 5.87 7.72
N VAL A 42 -8.13 6.75 8.21
CA VAL A 42 -8.16 7.28 9.57
C VAL A 42 -8.60 8.75 9.55
N PRO A 43 -9.65 9.13 10.31
CA PRO A 43 -10.06 10.53 10.42
C PRO A 43 -8.91 11.42 10.90
N PHE A 44 -8.79 12.62 10.33
CA PHE A 44 -7.65 13.52 10.52
C PHE A 44 -7.21 13.68 11.98
N TRP A 45 -8.11 14.11 12.88
CA TRP A 45 -7.77 14.36 14.29
C TRP A 45 -7.41 13.09 15.07
N VAL A 46 -8.01 11.95 14.69
CA VAL A 46 -7.65 10.64 15.27
C VAL A 46 -6.24 10.26 14.83
N GLY A 47 -5.91 10.46 13.54
CA GLY A 47 -4.59 10.20 12.99
C GLY A 47 -3.50 11.06 13.62
N ILE A 48 -3.75 12.35 13.82
CA ILE A 48 -2.80 13.27 14.49
C ILE A 48 -2.50 12.80 15.92
N LYS A 49 -3.53 12.44 16.69
CA LYS A 49 -3.35 11.92 18.04
C LYS A 49 -2.56 10.62 18.02
N ASP A 50 -2.92 9.70 17.13
CA ASP A 50 -2.27 8.39 16.99
C ASP A 50 -0.77 8.50 16.71
N ILE A 51 -0.39 9.34 15.74
CA ILE A 51 1.02 9.58 15.38
C ILE A 51 1.81 10.16 16.56
N THR A 52 1.24 11.14 17.27
CA THR A 52 1.94 11.81 18.38
C THR A 52 2.09 10.94 19.62
N THR A 53 1.29 9.87 19.74
CA THR A 53 1.38 8.89 20.84
C THR A 53 2.18 7.63 20.50
N GLY A 54 2.93 7.63 19.39
CA GLY A 54 3.77 6.48 18.99
C GLY A 54 3.09 5.45 18.08
N GLY A 55 1.89 5.75 17.57
CA GLY A 55 1.15 4.89 16.63
C GLY A 55 1.86 4.69 15.29
N TYR A 56 2.79 5.59 14.94
CA TYR A 56 3.52 5.56 13.66
C TYR A 56 4.30 4.26 13.41
N HIS A 57 4.97 3.72 14.45
CA HIS A 57 5.76 2.50 14.36
C HIS A 57 4.99 1.24 14.82
N SER A 58 3.72 1.38 15.22
CA SER A 58 2.95 0.27 15.80
C SER A 58 2.13 -0.50 14.76
N ARG A 59 1.72 0.15 13.65
CA ARG A 59 0.93 -0.47 12.59
C ARG A 59 1.01 0.29 11.26
N PRO A 60 0.72 -0.36 10.12
CA PRO A 60 0.60 0.33 8.83
C PRO A 60 -0.61 1.28 8.78
N PHE A 61 -0.52 2.27 7.91
CA PHE A 61 -1.63 3.14 7.51
C PHE A 61 -2.47 2.46 6.44
N ARG A 62 -3.79 2.41 6.60
CA ARG A 62 -4.70 1.73 5.67
C ARG A 62 -5.37 2.73 4.73
N ALA A 63 -5.65 2.34 3.50
CA ALA A 63 -6.44 3.14 2.56
C ALA A 63 -7.09 2.28 1.46
N ALA A 64 -8.01 2.88 0.71
CA ALA A 64 -8.64 2.35 -0.51
C ALA A 64 -9.32 0.98 -0.38
N LYS A 65 -9.90 0.68 0.80
CA LYS A 65 -10.77 -0.49 0.98
C LYS A 65 -12.13 -0.18 0.35
N VAL A 66 -12.64 -1.07 -0.50
CA VAL A 66 -13.99 -0.95 -1.08
C VAL A 66 -14.74 -2.27 -0.89
N GLU A 67 -15.46 -2.37 0.23
CA GLU A 67 -16.11 -3.62 0.68
C GLU A 67 -17.09 -4.19 -0.35
N ARG A 68 -17.92 -3.33 -0.95
CA ARG A 68 -18.91 -3.74 -1.96
C ARG A 68 -18.28 -4.43 -3.17
N LEU A 69 -17.08 -4.00 -3.56
CA LEU A 69 -16.35 -4.57 -4.69
C LEU A 69 -15.40 -5.71 -4.28
N GLY A 70 -15.23 -5.95 -2.98
CA GLY A 70 -14.27 -6.92 -2.44
C GLY A 70 -12.82 -6.44 -2.43
N ILE A 71 -12.56 -5.14 -2.61
CA ILE A 71 -11.20 -4.59 -2.64
C ILE A 71 -10.67 -4.49 -1.21
N PRO A 72 -9.57 -5.19 -0.86
CA PRO A 72 -9.06 -5.25 0.52
C PRO A 72 -8.40 -3.94 0.97
N GLY A 73 -8.05 -3.06 0.03
CA GLY A 73 -7.24 -1.87 0.27
C GLY A 73 -5.75 -2.19 0.40
N PHE A 74 -4.95 -1.17 0.67
CA PHE A 74 -3.51 -1.32 0.89
C PHE A 74 -3.09 -0.85 2.29
N HIS A 75 -1.95 -1.38 2.72
CA HIS A 75 -1.31 -1.11 4.00
C HIS A 75 0.04 -0.44 3.75
N PHE A 76 0.16 0.83 4.08
CA PHE A 76 1.34 1.64 3.89
C PHE A 76 2.20 1.66 5.16
N SER A 77 3.48 1.35 5.02
CA SER A 77 4.48 1.54 6.08
C SER A 77 5.72 2.22 5.51
N ASP A 78 6.39 3.00 6.33
CA ASP A 78 7.78 3.36 6.08
C ASP A 78 8.70 2.13 6.28
N GLY A 79 9.97 2.17 5.88
CA GLY A 79 10.67 3.30 5.28
C GLY A 79 11.90 2.86 4.47
N PRO A 80 12.77 3.82 4.08
CA PRO A 80 13.83 3.59 3.09
C PRO A 80 14.99 2.70 3.56
N ARG A 81 14.94 2.20 4.80
CA ARG A 81 15.96 1.32 5.42
C ARG A 81 15.35 0.05 6.01
N GLY A 82 14.20 -0.35 5.49
CA GLY A 82 13.42 -1.47 6.02
C GLY A 82 12.11 -1.01 6.66
N VAL A 83 11.28 -1.99 6.99
CA VAL A 83 9.95 -1.79 7.56
C VAL A 83 10.06 -1.19 8.96
N VAL A 84 9.37 -0.08 9.22
CA VAL A 84 9.41 0.61 10.53
C VAL A 84 8.38 0.09 11.53
N VAL A 85 7.59 -0.91 11.13
CA VAL A 85 6.52 -1.50 11.93
C VAL A 85 6.99 -2.86 12.47
N GLY A 86 6.99 -3.03 13.79
CA GLY A 86 7.33 -4.29 14.44
C GLY A 86 8.82 -4.65 14.40
N GLU A 87 9.12 -5.94 14.53
CA GLU A 87 10.49 -6.46 14.47
C GLU A 87 10.91 -6.68 13.01
N ALA A 88 11.88 -5.89 12.54
CA ALA A 88 12.35 -5.92 11.17
C ALA A 88 13.85 -5.62 11.06
N THR A 89 14.46 -5.95 9.92
CA THR A 89 15.85 -5.63 9.63
C THR A 89 16.04 -4.14 9.37
N ALA A 90 16.98 -3.52 10.11
CA ALA A 90 17.43 -2.16 9.84
C ALA A 90 18.61 -2.19 8.85
N PHE A 91 18.34 -1.89 7.58
CA PHE A 91 19.35 -1.83 6.52
C PHE A 91 20.23 -0.56 6.64
N PRO A 92 21.44 -0.55 6.03
CA PRO A 92 22.25 0.65 5.93
C PRO A 92 21.50 1.82 5.27
N VAL A 93 21.79 3.05 5.71
CA VAL A 93 21.22 4.27 5.11
C VAL A 93 21.54 4.35 3.62
N SER A 94 20.66 4.98 2.83
CA SER A 94 20.85 5.12 1.37
C SER A 94 22.21 5.69 0.99
N MET A 95 22.74 6.66 1.74
CA MET A 95 24.09 7.21 1.52
C MET A 95 25.21 6.17 1.72
N ALA A 96 25.07 5.27 2.70
CA ALA A 96 26.06 4.20 2.94
C ALA A 96 25.99 3.13 1.85
N ARG A 97 24.78 2.79 1.38
CA ARG A 97 24.59 1.89 0.23
C ARG A 97 25.17 2.50 -1.04
N GLY A 98 24.90 3.79 -1.31
CA GLY A 98 25.46 4.51 -2.45
C GLY A 98 26.99 4.61 -2.42
N ALA A 99 27.60 4.72 -1.24
CA ALA A 99 29.06 4.75 -1.09
C ALA A 99 29.76 3.44 -1.47
N THR A 100 29.02 2.35 -1.68
CA THR A 100 29.58 1.07 -2.16
C THR A 100 29.86 1.08 -3.66
N PHE A 101 29.17 1.94 -4.43
CA PHE A 101 29.19 1.94 -5.90
C PHE A 101 28.90 0.55 -6.50
N ASP A 102 28.07 -0.26 -5.83
CA ASP A 102 27.71 -1.62 -6.22
C ASP A 102 26.20 -1.73 -6.50
N PRO A 103 25.76 -1.67 -7.78
CA PRO A 103 24.36 -1.82 -8.15
C PRO A 103 23.77 -3.18 -7.80
N GLU A 104 24.57 -4.25 -7.84
CA GLU A 104 24.11 -5.60 -7.51
C GLU A 104 23.84 -5.72 -6.01
N LEU A 105 24.64 -5.05 -5.17
CA LEU A 105 24.34 -4.93 -3.75
C LEU A 105 23.04 -4.16 -3.50
N GLU A 106 22.78 -3.06 -4.21
CA GLU A 106 21.54 -2.29 -4.06
C GLU A 106 20.31 -3.14 -4.43
N VAL A 107 20.35 -3.87 -5.55
CA VAL A 107 19.28 -4.79 -5.98
C VAL A 107 19.01 -5.88 -4.94
N ARG A 108 20.06 -6.39 -4.26
CA ARG A 108 19.88 -7.39 -3.19
C ARG A 108 19.22 -6.82 -1.93
N VAL A 109 19.34 -5.53 -1.66
CA VAL A 109 18.65 -4.88 -0.54
C VAL A 109 17.17 -4.65 -0.88
N GLY A 110 16.87 -4.25 -2.11
CA GLY A 110 15.52 -3.96 -2.60
C GLY A 110 15.42 -2.61 -3.29
#